data_AF-A0A0X3VHQ0-F1
#
_entry.id   AF-A0A0X3VHQ0-F1
#
_cell.length_a   1.000
_cell.length_b   1.000
_cell.length_c   1.000
_cell.angle_alpha   90.00
_cell.angle_beta   90.00
_cell.angle_gamma   90.00
#
_symmetry.space_group_name_H-M   'P 1'
#
loop_
_entity.id
_entity.type
_entity.pdbx_description
1 polymer ?
#
loop_
_entity_poly.entity_id
_entity_poly.type
_entity_poly.pdbx_seq_one_letter_code
_entity_poly.pdbx_strand_id
1 'polypeptide(L)'
;MAVEEVLSALPPIAVFCEPMQPHSLPCLEAEARTEAERLAAALASVPAFGTTTGRSAGLRAAAVAAARLVRALPAQGVPFDVDGLPSKSPVQSYFRVRTAALTAEQAARQAASVIHRGLMDLCEAPLSGSDIARETAAMRQVVLDLAGITGHRVRAVEWSGGTPDALSGQEPRSQEEMWLARWIIGHQVHVLFNVYATIVLRAAAERLRTGAVREAIHRLVRATVYVQGFAAARAHAAGLPADFYNTAVRPTMVPTVVSVPLTTANTMS
;
A
#
# COMPACT_ATOMS: atom_id res chain seq x y z
N MET A 1 -6.61 30.61 -5.06
CA MET A 1 -7.05 29.21 -4.84
C MET A 1 -7.05 28.94 -3.36
N ALA A 2 -8.22 28.65 -2.80
CA ALA A 2 -8.35 28.41 -1.37
C ALA A 2 -7.69 27.08 -1.00
N VAL A 3 -7.09 27.00 0.20
CA VAL A 3 -6.37 25.82 0.71
C VAL A 3 -7.23 24.53 0.70
N GLU A 4 -8.55 24.67 0.71
CA GLU A 4 -9.51 23.55 0.60
C GLU A 4 -9.57 22.91 -0.81
N GLU A 5 -9.36 23.66 -1.89
CA GLU A 5 -9.38 23.12 -3.27
C GLU A 5 -8.15 22.24 -3.55
N VAL A 6 -7.01 22.52 -2.90
CA VAL A 6 -5.78 21.72 -3.06
C VAL A 6 -5.85 20.40 -2.27
N LEU A 7 -6.65 20.33 -1.19
CA LEU A 7 -6.75 19.15 -0.33
C LEU A 7 -7.68 18.05 -0.90
N SER A 8 -8.65 18.42 -1.75
CA SER A 8 -9.57 17.48 -2.42
C SER A 8 -8.92 16.72 -3.59
N ALA A 9 -7.86 17.28 -4.18
CA ALA A 9 -7.11 16.67 -5.28
C ALA A 9 -6.12 15.57 -4.84
N LEU A 10 -5.70 15.60 -3.57
CA LEU A 10 -4.67 14.69 -3.04
C LEU A 10 -5.25 13.33 -2.62
N PRO A 11 -4.46 12.24 -2.70
CA PRO A 11 -4.91 10.93 -2.25
C PRO A 11 -5.39 10.92 -0.79
N PRO A 12 -6.40 10.12 -0.43
CA PRO A 12 -6.85 10.00 0.95
C PRO A 12 -5.72 9.57 1.90
N ILE A 13 -5.83 9.94 3.17
CA ILE A 13 -4.88 9.48 4.20
C ILE A 13 -4.97 7.96 4.36
N ALA A 14 -3.81 7.30 4.31
CA ALA A 14 -3.67 5.88 4.62
C ALA A 14 -3.31 5.69 6.08
N VAL A 15 -4.09 4.87 6.80
CA VAL A 15 -3.87 4.59 8.22
C VAL A 15 -3.42 3.15 8.39
N PHE A 16 -2.26 2.95 8.99
CA PHE A 16 -1.71 1.62 9.24
C PHE A 16 -1.77 1.27 10.72
N CYS A 17 -1.81 -0.02 11.03
CA CYS A 17 -1.64 -0.48 12.40
C CYS A 17 -0.22 -0.14 12.90
N GLU A 18 -0.06 0.06 14.20
CA GLU A 18 1.28 0.20 14.78
C GLU A 18 2.06 -1.11 14.64
N PRO A 19 3.13 -1.16 13.82
CA PRO A 19 3.79 -2.43 13.49
C PRO A 19 4.55 -3.02 14.69
N MET A 20 4.76 -2.22 15.74
CA MET A 20 5.42 -2.65 16.97
C MET A 20 4.46 -3.24 18.02
N GLN A 21 3.15 -3.16 17.79
CA GLN A 21 2.15 -3.78 18.65
C GLN A 21 1.80 -5.19 18.13
N PRO A 22 1.37 -6.11 19.00
CA PRO A 22 0.80 -7.38 18.56
C PRO A 22 -0.35 -7.12 17.58
N HIS A 23 -0.27 -7.72 16.39
CA HIS A 23 -1.30 -7.59 15.38
C HIS A 23 -1.95 -8.94 15.14
N SER A 24 -3.21 -9.06 15.53
CA SER A 24 -4.02 -10.24 15.21
C SER A 24 -4.37 -10.23 13.72
N LEU A 25 -4.36 -11.40 13.10
CA LEU A 25 -4.92 -11.55 11.76
C LEU A 25 -6.43 -11.33 11.82
N PRO A 26 -7.05 -10.68 10.83
CA PRO A 26 -8.48 -10.49 10.81
C PRO A 26 -9.19 -11.83 10.62
N CYS A 27 -10.30 -12.01 11.35
CA CYS A 27 -11.22 -13.09 11.04
C CYS A 27 -12.13 -12.63 9.90
N LEU A 28 -11.70 -12.84 8.65
CA LEU A 28 -12.52 -12.45 7.51
C LEU A 28 -13.76 -13.34 7.41
N GLU A 29 -14.91 -12.69 7.32
CA GLU A 29 -16.19 -13.29 6.93
C GLU A 29 -16.08 -14.01 5.57
N ALA A 30 -16.98 -14.95 5.32
CA ALA A 30 -16.92 -15.82 4.14
C ALA A 30 -16.86 -15.04 2.82
N GLU A 31 -17.61 -13.94 2.71
CA GLU A 31 -17.62 -13.07 1.52
C GLU A 31 -16.28 -12.36 1.33
N ALA A 32 -15.78 -11.69 2.38
CA ALA A 32 -14.49 -10.98 2.33
C ALA A 32 -13.33 -11.93 2.04
N ARG A 33 -13.35 -13.15 2.56
CA ARG A 33 -12.37 -14.19 2.24
C ARG A 33 -12.42 -14.59 0.76
N THR A 34 -13.62 -14.78 0.22
CA THR A 34 -13.82 -15.09 -1.21
C THR A 34 -13.27 -13.98 -2.10
N GLU A 35 -13.53 -12.72 -1.77
CA GLU A 35 -13.00 -11.59 -2.54
C GLU A 35 -11.48 -11.44 -2.39
N ALA A 36 -10.91 -11.78 -1.22
CA ALA A 36 -9.47 -11.81 -1.04
C ALA A 36 -8.80 -12.89 -1.91
N GLU A 37 -9.40 -14.08 -2.01
CA GLU A 37 -8.92 -15.14 -2.91
C GLU A 37 -8.99 -14.71 -4.38
N ARG A 38 -10.09 -14.07 -4.80
CA ARG A 38 -10.25 -13.52 -6.16
C ARG A 38 -9.19 -12.46 -6.47
N LEU A 39 -8.95 -11.53 -5.55
CA LEU A 39 -7.91 -10.51 -5.71
C LEU A 39 -6.51 -11.15 -5.77
N ALA A 40 -6.22 -12.11 -4.90
CA ALA A 40 -4.93 -12.80 -4.92
C ALA A 40 -4.70 -13.59 -6.22
N ALA A 41 -5.75 -14.15 -6.81
CA ALA A 41 -5.70 -14.79 -8.12
C ALA A 41 -5.48 -13.75 -9.24
N ALA A 42 -6.26 -12.67 -9.26
CA ALA A 42 -6.13 -11.60 -10.25
C ALA A 42 -4.72 -10.97 -10.26
N LEU A 43 -4.14 -10.72 -9.07
CA LEU A 43 -2.78 -10.20 -8.93
C LEU A 43 -1.71 -11.17 -9.46
N ALA A 44 -1.92 -12.48 -9.30
CA ALA A 44 -1.01 -13.50 -9.85
C ALA A 44 -1.08 -13.59 -11.39
N SER A 45 -2.21 -13.20 -11.98
CA SER A 45 -2.46 -13.28 -13.42
C SER A 45 -2.12 -12.00 -14.18
N VAL A 46 -1.60 -10.96 -13.53
CA VAL A 46 -1.19 -9.72 -14.22
C VAL A 46 -0.04 -10.02 -15.18
N PRO A 47 -0.21 -9.82 -16.51
CA PRO A 47 0.83 -10.15 -17.50
C PRO A 47 1.87 -9.02 -17.55
N ALA A 48 2.71 -8.94 -16.52
CA ALA A 48 3.65 -7.82 -16.33
C ALA A 48 4.63 -7.65 -17.51
N PHE A 49 5.02 -8.75 -18.16
CA PHE A 49 5.88 -8.78 -19.36
C PHE A 49 5.10 -8.96 -20.67
N GLY A 50 3.77 -8.88 -20.62
CA GLY A 50 2.91 -8.95 -21.81
C GLY A 50 2.86 -7.62 -22.58
N THR A 51 1.94 -7.55 -23.54
CA THR A 51 1.64 -6.31 -24.28
C THR A 51 1.11 -5.23 -23.34
N THR A 52 1.25 -3.96 -23.72
CA THR A 52 0.68 -2.82 -22.97
C THR A 52 -0.80 -3.04 -22.69
N THR A 53 -1.59 -3.43 -23.70
CA THR A 53 -3.02 -3.70 -23.57
C THR A 53 -3.30 -4.84 -22.59
N GLY A 54 -2.57 -5.95 -22.69
CA GLY A 54 -2.75 -7.09 -21.78
C GLY A 54 -2.42 -6.73 -20.33
N ARG A 55 -1.34 -5.99 -20.13
CA ARG A 55 -0.92 -5.49 -18.81
C ARG A 55 -1.97 -4.56 -18.20
N SER A 56 -2.42 -3.54 -18.93
CA SER A 56 -3.46 -2.62 -18.45
C SER A 56 -4.78 -3.34 -18.17
N ALA A 57 -5.16 -4.34 -18.98
CA ALA A 57 -6.34 -5.16 -18.71
C ALA A 57 -6.21 -5.98 -17.41
N GLY A 58 -5.06 -6.62 -17.19
CA GLY A 58 -4.79 -7.39 -15.97
C GLY A 58 -4.79 -6.52 -14.70
N LEU A 59 -4.16 -5.34 -14.77
CA LEU A 59 -4.15 -4.38 -13.66
C LEU A 59 -5.56 -3.85 -13.35
N ARG A 60 -6.36 -3.52 -14.37
CA ARG A 60 -7.76 -3.13 -14.18
C ARG A 60 -8.61 -4.24 -13.56
N ALA A 61 -8.43 -5.49 -13.98
CA ALA A 61 -9.12 -6.63 -13.37
C ALA A 61 -8.75 -6.78 -11.89
N ALA A 62 -7.47 -6.66 -11.55
CA ALA A 62 -7.01 -6.67 -10.16
C ALA A 62 -7.58 -5.47 -9.36
N ALA A 63 -7.65 -4.27 -9.95
CA ALA A 63 -8.24 -3.10 -9.30
C ALA A 63 -9.74 -3.31 -9.01
N VAL A 64 -10.51 -3.87 -9.95
CA VAL A 64 -11.92 -4.22 -9.74
C VAL A 64 -12.08 -5.25 -8.62
N ALA A 65 -11.22 -6.27 -8.57
CA ALA A 65 -11.21 -7.26 -7.48
C ALA A 65 -10.88 -6.60 -6.13
N ALA A 66 -9.94 -5.66 -6.09
CA ALA A 66 -9.59 -4.91 -4.89
C ALA A 66 -10.75 -4.04 -4.42
N ALA A 67 -11.47 -3.38 -5.32
CA ALA A 67 -12.66 -2.62 -4.99
C ALA A 67 -13.78 -3.51 -4.41
N ARG A 68 -13.95 -4.74 -4.91
CA ARG A 68 -14.88 -5.73 -4.35
C ARG A 68 -14.49 -6.14 -2.94
N LEU A 69 -13.21 -6.45 -2.70
CA LEU A 69 -12.71 -6.76 -1.35
C LEU A 69 -12.94 -5.59 -0.38
N VAL A 70 -12.66 -4.35 -0.79
CA VAL A 70 -12.92 -3.16 0.04
C VAL A 70 -14.39 -3.03 0.43
N ARG A 71 -15.32 -3.36 -0.48
CA ARG A 71 -16.77 -3.34 -0.20
C ARG A 71 -17.22 -4.49 0.70
N ALA A 72 -16.64 -5.68 0.53
CA ALA A 72 -16.97 -6.86 1.33
C ALA A 72 -16.43 -6.77 2.77
N LEU A 73 -15.40 -5.96 3.01
CA LEU A 73 -14.91 -5.66 4.35
C LEU A 73 -15.90 -4.73 5.08
N PRO A 74 -16.21 -4.98 6.36
CA PRO A 74 -17.23 -4.24 7.09
C PRO A 74 -16.97 -2.73 7.04
N ALA A 75 -18.03 -1.96 6.76
CA ALA A 75 -18.03 -0.52 6.99
C ALA A 75 -17.87 -0.30 8.49
N GLN A 76 -16.95 0.58 8.87
CA GLN A 76 -16.53 0.76 10.26
C GLN A 76 -17.72 0.90 11.21
N GLY A 77 -17.72 0.15 12.32
CA GLY A 77 -18.47 0.54 13.50
C GLY A 77 -17.75 1.70 14.16
N VAL A 78 -18.45 2.83 14.34
CA VAL A 78 -17.93 4.17 14.68
C VAL A 78 -17.00 4.75 13.59
N PRO A 79 -17.31 5.94 13.04
CA PRO A 79 -16.43 6.63 12.11
C PRO A 79 -15.05 6.82 12.74
N PHE A 80 -14.04 6.25 12.12
CA PHE A 80 -12.66 6.49 12.49
C PHE A 80 -12.28 7.88 11.94
N ASP A 81 -12.15 8.88 12.80
CA ASP A 81 -11.74 10.24 12.39
C ASP A 81 -10.28 10.22 11.93
N VAL A 82 -10.10 10.06 10.62
CA VAL A 82 -8.77 9.99 9.99
C VAL A 82 -8.07 11.35 10.05
N ASP A 83 -8.83 12.45 9.96
CA ASP A 83 -8.30 13.81 9.90
C ASP A 83 -7.87 14.30 11.29
N GLY A 84 -8.52 13.81 12.36
CA GLY A 84 -8.11 14.04 13.75
C GLY A 84 -6.85 13.31 14.20
N LEU A 85 -6.27 12.42 13.38
CA LEU A 85 -5.06 11.67 13.77
C LEU A 85 -3.78 12.46 13.54
N PRO A 86 -2.96 12.66 14.60
CA PRO A 86 -1.70 13.37 14.46
C PRO A 86 -0.69 12.56 13.65
N SER A 87 0.02 13.22 12.73
CA SER A 87 1.21 12.63 12.11
C SER A 87 2.33 12.53 13.15
N LYS A 88 3.03 11.39 13.23
CA LYS A 88 4.18 11.23 14.13
C LYS A 88 5.47 11.85 13.59
N SER A 89 5.49 12.25 12.32
CA SER A 89 6.65 12.91 11.68
C SER A 89 6.21 13.75 10.48
N PRO A 90 7.05 14.72 10.03
CA PRO A 90 6.81 15.46 8.79
C PRO A 90 6.62 14.55 7.57
N VAL A 91 7.38 13.44 7.52
CA VAL A 91 7.26 12.42 6.47
C VAL A 91 5.87 11.78 6.44
N GLN A 92 5.32 11.43 7.60
CA GLN A 92 3.95 10.91 7.71
C GLN A 92 2.91 11.95 7.27
N SER A 93 3.10 13.22 7.67
CA SER A 93 2.22 14.30 7.23
C SER A 93 2.22 14.43 5.70
N TYR A 94 3.42 14.55 5.12
CA TYR A 94 3.63 14.74 3.69
C TYR A 94 3.03 13.62 2.82
N PHE A 95 3.32 12.36 3.15
CA PHE A 95 2.81 11.21 2.39
C PHE A 95 1.38 10.81 2.76
N ARG A 96 0.69 11.62 3.59
CA ARG A 96 -0.66 11.36 4.06
C ARG A 96 -0.78 9.95 4.66
N VAL A 97 0.18 9.61 5.52
CA VAL A 97 0.26 8.34 6.24
C VAL A 97 0.04 8.61 7.73
N ARG A 98 -0.72 7.74 8.39
CA ARG A 98 -0.89 7.74 9.86
C ARG A 98 -0.71 6.33 10.40
N THR A 99 -0.42 6.25 11.69
CA THR A 99 -0.44 4.98 12.44
C THR A 99 -1.40 5.10 13.61
N ALA A 100 -2.21 4.09 13.86
CA ALA A 100 -3.13 4.04 14.99
C ALA A 100 -3.28 2.60 15.51
N ALA A 101 -3.87 2.46 16.71
CA ALA A 101 -4.37 1.19 17.18
C ALA A 101 -5.64 0.83 16.39
N LEU A 102 -5.49 -0.03 15.39
CA LEU A 102 -6.59 -0.50 14.54
C LEU A 102 -7.03 -1.90 14.98
N THR A 103 -8.32 -2.18 14.90
CA THR A 103 -8.78 -3.58 14.89
C THR A 103 -8.24 -4.29 13.65
N ALA A 104 -8.26 -5.62 13.66
CA ALA A 104 -7.78 -6.40 12.53
C ALA A 104 -8.60 -6.12 11.26
N GLU A 105 -9.92 -5.93 11.39
CA GLU A 105 -10.83 -5.60 10.29
C GLU A 105 -10.57 -4.20 9.74
N GLN A 106 -10.33 -3.21 10.62
CA GLN A 106 -9.94 -1.86 10.22
C GLN A 106 -8.62 -1.87 9.45
N ALA A 107 -7.61 -2.60 9.94
CA ALA A 107 -6.33 -2.75 9.27
C ALA A 107 -6.48 -3.45 7.90
N ALA A 108 -7.34 -4.47 7.81
CA ALA A 108 -7.66 -5.14 6.55
C ALA A 108 -8.26 -4.19 5.52
N ARG A 109 -9.25 -3.39 5.93
CA ARG A 109 -9.89 -2.41 5.06
C ARG A 109 -8.93 -1.34 4.58
N GLN A 110 -8.05 -0.84 5.46
CA GLN A 110 -7.03 0.14 5.11
C GLN A 110 -6.02 -0.44 4.11
N ALA A 111 -5.52 -1.65 4.36
CA ALA A 111 -4.61 -2.34 3.45
C ALA A 111 -5.24 -2.59 2.08
N ALA A 112 -6.47 -3.11 2.02
CA ALA A 112 -7.19 -3.33 0.77
C ALA A 112 -7.45 -2.01 0.01
N SER A 113 -7.72 -0.93 0.74
CA SER A 113 -7.93 0.41 0.14
C SER A 113 -6.64 0.98 -0.46
N VAL A 114 -5.50 0.80 0.21
CA VAL A 114 -4.18 1.19 -0.33
C VAL A 114 -3.84 0.36 -1.57
N ILE A 115 -4.09 -0.96 -1.54
CA ILE A 115 -3.88 -1.84 -2.71
C ILE A 115 -4.76 -1.40 -3.89
N HIS A 116 -6.04 -1.12 -3.66
CA HIS A 116 -6.94 -0.65 -4.70
C HIS A 116 -6.43 0.66 -5.34
N ARG A 117 -6.03 1.65 -4.53
CA ARG A 117 -5.46 2.91 -5.05
C ARG A 117 -4.16 2.68 -5.82
N GLY A 118 -3.27 1.84 -5.31
CA GLY A 118 -2.03 1.47 -5.97
C GLY A 118 -2.27 0.83 -7.34
N LEU A 119 -3.22 -0.11 -7.43
CA LEU A 119 -3.58 -0.77 -8.68
C LEU A 119 -4.21 0.19 -9.70
N MET A 120 -5.03 1.13 -9.22
CA MET A 120 -5.60 2.17 -10.08
C MET A 120 -4.50 3.05 -10.69
N ASP A 121 -3.52 3.50 -9.90
CA ASP A 121 -2.42 4.30 -10.42
C ASP A 121 -1.48 3.51 -11.35
N LEU A 122 -1.18 2.25 -11.00
CA LEU A 122 -0.33 1.36 -11.81
C LEU A 122 -0.86 1.15 -13.23
N CYS A 123 -2.16 1.32 -13.47
CA CYS A 123 -2.73 1.23 -14.82
C CYS A 123 -2.14 2.27 -15.79
N GLU A 124 -1.66 3.39 -15.27
CA GLU A 124 -1.18 4.55 -16.03
C GLU A 124 0.28 4.92 -15.68
N ALA A 125 0.88 4.20 -14.73
CA ALA A 125 2.24 4.47 -14.29
C ALA A 125 3.28 3.95 -15.30
N PRO A 126 4.31 4.75 -15.64
CA PRO A 126 5.36 4.37 -16.59
C PRO A 126 6.38 3.43 -15.94
N LEU A 127 5.96 2.22 -15.57
CA LEU A 127 6.79 1.25 -14.85
C LEU A 127 7.29 0.11 -15.73
N SER A 128 8.47 -0.41 -15.38
CA SER A 128 9.00 -1.62 -15.98
C SER A 128 8.12 -2.82 -15.63
N GLY A 129 8.04 -3.81 -16.51
CA GLY A 129 7.33 -5.06 -16.21
C GLY A 129 7.88 -5.77 -14.97
N SER A 130 9.17 -5.61 -14.68
CA SER A 130 9.79 -6.22 -13.49
C SER A 130 9.33 -5.59 -12.18
N ASP A 131 9.12 -4.27 -12.16
CA ASP A 131 8.63 -3.57 -10.97
C ASP A 131 7.15 -3.86 -10.76
N ILE A 132 6.36 -3.88 -11.85
CA ILE A 132 4.96 -4.28 -11.79
C ILE A 132 4.82 -5.69 -11.21
N ALA A 133 5.61 -6.66 -11.67
CA ALA A 133 5.57 -8.03 -11.16
C ALA A 133 5.91 -8.11 -9.67
N ARG A 134 6.92 -7.35 -9.20
CA ARG A 134 7.31 -7.33 -7.78
C ARG A 134 6.26 -6.66 -6.91
N GLU A 135 5.70 -5.55 -7.37
CA GLU A 135 4.67 -4.82 -6.62
C GLU A 135 3.37 -5.63 -6.52
N THR A 136 2.90 -6.22 -7.62
CA THR A 136 1.70 -7.07 -7.58
C THR A 136 1.92 -8.36 -6.78
N ALA A 137 3.14 -8.93 -6.78
CA ALA A 137 3.49 -10.06 -5.92
C ALA A 137 3.44 -9.68 -4.43
N ALA A 138 3.96 -8.51 -4.06
CA ALA A 138 3.90 -8.01 -2.69
C ALA A 138 2.47 -7.65 -2.24
N MET A 139 1.67 -6.99 -3.10
CA MET A 139 0.24 -6.78 -2.85
C MET A 139 -0.49 -8.11 -2.66
N ARG A 140 -0.21 -9.10 -3.51
CA ARG A 140 -0.81 -10.44 -3.40
C ARG A 140 -0.46 -11.07 -2.06
N GLN A 141 0.80 -10.97 -1.63
CA GLN A 141 1.21 -11.50 -0.34
C GLN A 141 0.40 -10.85 0.79
N VAL A 142 0.27 -9.51 0.81
CA VAL A 142 -0.57 -8.81 1.80
C VAL A 142 -2.00 -9.37 1.82
N VAL A 143 -2.62 -9.60 0.65
CA VAL A 143 -3.99 -10.12 0.54
C VAL A 143 -4.11 -11.54 1.10
N LEU A 144 -3.15 -12.42 0.80
CA LEU A 144 -3.12 -13.78 1.36
C LEU A 144 -3.04 -13.76 2.88
N ASP A 145 -2.34 -12.78 3.43
CA ASP A 145 -2.12 -12.67 4.87
C ASP A 145 -3.35 -12.17 5.58
N LEU A 146 -4.03 -11.19 4.99
CA LEU A 146 -5.35 -10.74 5.42
C LEU A 146 -6.34 -11.91 5.42
N ALA A 147 -6.31 -12.77 4.41
CA ALA A 147 -7.19 -13.93 4.35
C ALA A 147 -6.78 -15.08 5.29
N GLY A 148 -5.66 -14.97 6.01
CA GLY A 148 -5.12 -16.05 6.83
C GLY A 148 -4.69 -17.28 6.00
N ILE A 149 -4.49 -17.12 4.69
CA ILE A 149 -4.15 -18.22 3.79
C ILE A 149 -2.65 -18.52 3.92
N THR A 150 -2.33 -19.52 4.73
CA THR A 150 -0.95 -20.02 4.88
C THR A 150 -0.70 -21.13 3.87
N GLY A 151 -0.35 -20.79 2.63
CA GLY A 151 -0.02 -21.77 1.60
C GLY A 151 -0.01 -21.19 0.18
N HIS A 152 0.70 -21.83 -0.75
CA HIS A 152 0.79 -21.38 -2.15
C HIS A 152 -0.44 -21.77 -3.00
N ARG A 153 -1.36 -22.58 -2.48
CA ARG A 153 -2.55 -23.01 -3.21
C ARG A 153 -3.70 -22.02 -3.01
N VAL A 154 -3.76 -21.02 -3.88
CA VAL A 154 -5.00 -20.29 -4.14
C VAL A 154 -5.77 -21.12 -5.17
N ARG A 155 -7.04 -21.44 -4.91
CA ARG A 155 -7.89 -22.07 -5.93
C ARG A 155 -8.00 -21.11 -7.12
N ALA A 156 -7.80 -21.63 -8.33
CA ALA A 156 -8.14 -20.87 -9.52
C ALA A 156 -9.66 -20.61 -9.49
N VAL A 157 -10.05 -19.38 -9.19
CA VAL A 157 -11.44 -18.95 -9.31
C VAL A 157 -11.59 -18.42 -10.73
N GLU A 158 -12.51 -18.99 -11.50
CA GLU A 158 -12.86 -18.47 -12.82
C GLU A 158 -13.37 -17.04 -12.66
N TRP A 159 -12.61 -16.09 -13.20
CA TRP A 159 -13.00 -14.70 -13.24
C TRP A 159 -14.01 -14.50 -14.38
N SER A 160 -15.29 -14.41 -14.03
CA SER A 160 -16.29 -13.86 -14.93
C SER A 160 -16.12 -12.34 -14.96
N GLY A 161 -15.61 -11.84 -16.09
CA GLY A 161 -15.34 -10.42 -16.31
C GLY A 161 -16.54 -9.55 -15.97
N GLY A 162 -16.44 -8.82 -14.84
CA GLY A 162 -17.37 -7.73 -14.54
C GLY A 162 -17.03 -6.52 -15.40
N THR A 163 -18.05 -5.89 -15.97
CA THR A 163 -17.92 -4.63 -16.70
C THR A 163 -17.37 -3.53 -15.79
N PRO A 164 -16.43 -2.69 -16.27
CA PRO A 164 -15.76 -1.66 -15.48
C PRO A 164 -16.61 -0.38 -15.38
N ASP A 165 -17.85 -0.47 -14.87
CA ASP A 165 -18.73 0.70 -14.77
C ASP A 165 -18.59 1.50 -13.46
N ALA A 166 -17.70 1.09 -12.55
CA ALA A 166 -17.52 1.76 -11.26
C ALA A 166 -16.30 2.70 -11.17
N LEU A 167 -15.63 2.99 -12.28
CA LEU A 167 -14.42 3.82 -12.31
C LEU A 167 -14.68 5.29 -12.70
N SER A 168 -15.93 5.67 -13.00
CA SER A 168 -16.31 6.93 -13.67
C SER A 168 -16.69 8.10 -12.73
N GLY A 169 -16.24 8.09 -11.48
CA GLY A 169 -16.68 9.06 -10.47
C GLY A 169 -15.72 10.23 -10.17
N GLN A 170 -14.55 10.32 -10.81
CA GLN A 170 -13.60 11.41 -10.58
C GLN A 170 -13.49 12.29 -11.82
N GLU A 171 -13.60 13.60 -11.63
CA GLU A 171 -13.28 14.56 -12.68
C GLU A 171 -11.86 14.33 -13.21
N PRO A 172 -11.60 14.59 -14.51
CA PRO A 172 -10.29 14.43 -15.09
C PRO A 172 -9.27 15.28 -14.31
N ARG A 173 -8.30 14.63 -13.67
CA ARG A 173 -7.17 15.32 -13.03
C ARG A 173 -6.26 15.89 -14.10
N SER A 174 -5.64 17.03 -13.80
CA SER A 174 -4.50 17.49 -14.57
C SER A 174 -3.35 16.48 -14.47
N GLN A 175 -2.46 16.48 -15.46
CA GLN A 175 -1.33 15.55 -15.50
C GLN A 175 -0.39 15.74 -14.29
N GLU A 176 -0.22 16.97 -13.84
CA GLU A 176 0.60 17.31 -12.67
C GLU A 176 -0.01 16.79 -11.36
N GLU A 177 -1.34 16.89 -11.20
CA GLU A 177 -2.05 16.31 -10.07
C GLU A 177 -1.94 14.78 -10.06
N MET A 178 -1.98 14.13 -11.23
CA MET A 178 -1.76 12.69 -11.33
C MET A 178 -0.34 12.30 -10.90
N TRP A 179 0.70 13.04 -11.32
CA TRP A 179 2.07 12.78 -10.90
C TRP A 179 2.27 12.98 -9.39
N LEU A 180 1.69 14.02 -8.81
CA LEU A 180 1.73 14.25 -7.37
C LEU A 180 0.96 13.16 -6.60
N ALA A 181 -0.21 12.76 -7.10
CA ALA A 181 -0.98 11.66 -6.53
C ALA A 181 -0.19 10.34 -6.56
N ARG A 182 0.47 10.01 -7.69
CA ARG A 182 1.36 8.86 -7.82
C ARG A 182 2.49 8.88 -6.81
N TRP A 183 3.15 10.02 -6.64
CA TRP A 183 4.20 10.19 -5.65
C TRP A 183 3.71 9.80 -4.25
N ILE A 184 2.52 10.26 -3.85
CA ILE A 184 1.93 9.94 -2.55
C ILE A 184 1.46 8.47 -2.48
N ILE A 185 0.73 7.98 -3.48
CA ILE A 185 0.20 6.61 -3.53
C ILE A 185 1.32 5.58 -3.46
N GLY A 186 2.38 5.74 -4.26
CA GLY A 186 3.53 4.82 -4.24
C GLY A 186 4.22 4.78 -2.87
N HIS A 187 4.25 5.89 -2.13
CA HIS A 187 4.73 5.90 -0.75
C HIS A 187 3.76 5.22 0.23
N GLN A 188 2.44 5.35 0.05
CA GLN A 188 1.47 4.60 0.85
C GLN A 188 1.64 3.09 0.63
N VAL A 189 1.84 2.64 -0.62
CA VAL A 189 2.12 1.23 -0.94
C VAL A 189 3.45 0.77 -0.34
N HIS A 190 4.50 1.61 -0.42
CA HIS A 190 5.78 1.34 0.24
C HIS A 190 5.62 1.14 1.76
N VAL A 191 4.88 2.03 2.43
CA VAL A 191 4.62 1.92 3.87
C VAL A 191 3.80 0.67 4.19
N LEU A 192 2.79 0.34 3.36
CA LEU A 192 2.02 -0.90 3.51
C LEU A 192 2.95 -2.11 3.56
N PHE A 193 3.87 -2.24 2.59
CA PHE A 193 4.82 -3.33 2.58
C PHE A 193 5.72 -3.31 3.81
N ASN A 194 6.18 -2.13 4.25
CA ASN A 194 7.06 -2.00 5.41
C ASN A 194 6.37 -2.50 6.70
N VAL A 195 5.11 -2.12 6.90
CA VAL A 195 4.28 -2.58 8.02
C VAL A 195 4.14 -4.10 8.02
N TYR A 196 3.77 -4.70 6.88
CA TYR A 196 3.59 -6.15 6.79
C TYR A 196 4.91 -6.93 6.90
N ALA A 197 6.00 -6.41 6.35
CA ALA A 197 7.33 -6.97 6.56
C ALA A 197 7.68 -6.98 8.05
N THR A 198 7.44 -5.88 8.75
CA THR A 198 7.71 -5.77 10.19
C THR A 198 6.87 -6.77 10.99
N ILE A 199 5.57 -6.89 10.70
CA ILE A 199 4.68 -7.86 11.34
C ILE A 199 5.21 -9.30 11.14
N VAL A 200 5.58 -9.67 9.91
CA VAL A 200 6.08 -11.01 9.59
C VAL A 200 7.45 -11.28 10.24
N LEU A 201 8.36 -10.30 10.25
CA LEU A 201 9.67 -10.42 10.89
C LEU A 201 9.56 -10.59 12.41
N ARG A 202 8.65 -9.85 13.06
CA ARG A 202 8.37 -10.03 14.49
C ARG A 202 7.83 -11.41 14.79
N ALA A 203 6.89 -11.89 13.97
CA ALA A 203 6.37 -13.24 14.10
C ALA A 203 7.45 -14.30 13.87
N ALA A 204 8.43 -14.06 12.98
CA ALA A 204 9.57 -14.95 12.78
C ALA A 204 10.49 -14.97 14.03
N ALA A 205 10.80 -13.80 14.59
CA ALA A 205 11.61 -13.68 15.80
C ALA A 205 10.97 -14.37 17.01
N GLU A 206 9.65 -14.28 17.16
CA GLU A 206 8.91 -15.04 18.18
C GLU A 206 9.08 -16.55 17.99
N ARG A 207 8.90 -17.05 16.76
CA ARG A 207 9.04 -18.48 16.46
C ARG A 207 10.46 -18.99 16.69
N LEU A 208 11.47 -18.17 16.42
CA LEU A 208 12.87 -18.50 16.77
C LEU A 208 13.05 -18.63 18.28
N ARG A 209 12.50 -17.70 19.07
CA ARG A 209 12.56 -17.74 20.55
C ARG A 209 11.89 -18.98 21.14
N THR A 210 10.85 -19.50 20.50
CA THR A 210 10.15 -20.72 20.92
C THR A 210 10.70 -22.00 20.27
N GLY A 211 11.82 -21.95 19.56
CA GLY A 211 12.44 -23.11 18.90
C GLY A 211 11.72 -23.62 17.63
N ALA A 212 10.71 -22.90 17.14
CA ALA A 212 9.96 -23.23 15.92
C ALA A 212 10.69 -22.72 14.66
N VAL A 213 11.88 -23.28 14.40
CA VAL A 213 12.83 -22.79 13.39
C VAL A 213 12.24 -22.85 11.97
N ARG A 214 11.58 -23.95 11.60
CA ARG A 214 10.99 -24.11 10.26
C ARG A 214 9.93 -23.05 9.97
N GLU A 215 9.05 -22.80 10.94
CA GLU A 215 8.00 -21.80 10.85
C GLU A 215 8.58 -20.36 10.79
N ALA A 216 9.72 -20.13 11.43
CA ALA A 216 10.46 -18.87 11.32
C ALA A 216 11.08 -18.70 9.92
N ILE A 217 11.72 -19.73 9.36
CA ILE A 217 12.30 -19.70 8.00
C ILE A 217 11.21 -19.38 6.97
N HIS A 218 10.05 -20.02 7.04
CA HIS A 218 8.93 -19.71 6.13
C HIS A 218 8.50 -18.23 6.20
N ARG A 219 8.53 -17.63 7.40
CA ARG A 219 8.22 -16.20 7.58
C ARG A 219 9.32 -15.31 7.02
N LEU A 220 10.59 -15.66 7.22
CA LEU A 220 11.72 -14.92 6.64
C LEU A 220 11.67 -14.94 5.11
N VAL A 221 11.42 -16.10 4.50
CA VAL A 221 11.25 -16.22 3.04
C VAL A 221 10.08 -15.34 2.57
N ARG A 222 8.94 -15.38 3.26
CA ARG A 222 7.81 -14.52 2.95
C ARG A 222 8.14 -13.03 3.08
N ALA A 223 8.94 -12.63 4.08
CA ALA A 223 9.35 -11.23 4.25
C ALA A 223 10.16 -10.71 3.06
N THR A 224 10.91 -11.58 2.36
CA THR A 224 11.66 -11.19 1.16
C THR A 224 10.76 -10.65 0.04
N VAL A 225 9.51 -11.13 -0.05
CA VAL A 225 8.54 -10.65 -1.05
C VAL A 225 8.22 -9.17 -0.82
N TYR A 226 8.02 -8.73 0.42
CA TYR A 226 7.81 -7.31 0.70
C TYR A 226 9.07 -6.48 0.47
N VAL A 227 10.25 -7.00 0.80
CA VAL A 227 11.52 -6.29 0.56
C VAL A 227 11.70 -6.01 -0.93
N GLN A 228 11.40 -6.99 -1.79
CA GLN A 228 11.37 -6.78 -3.24
C GLN A 228 10.28 -5.77 -3.65
N GLY A 229 9.13 -5.81 -2.99
CA GLY A 229 8.06 -4.82 -3.13
C GLY A 229 8.47 -3.39 -2.76
N PHE A 230 9.41 -3.18 -1.82
CA PHE A 230 9.85 -1.84 -1.42
C PHE A 230 10.47 -1.07 -2.58
N ALA A 231 11.37 -1.71 -3.31
CA ALA A 231 12.03 -1.10 -4.46
C ALA A 231 11.03 -0.81 -5.58
N ALA A 232 10.11 -1.74 -5.84
CA ALA A 232 9.06 -1.57 -6.83
C ALA A 232 8.11 -0.41 -6.50
N ALA A 233 7.62 -0.32 -5.26
CA ALA A 233 6.77 0.79 -4.80
C ALA A 233 7.49 2.15 -4.84
N ARG A 234 8.82 2.16 -4.64
CA ARG A 234 9.63 3.36 -4.82
C ARG A 234 9.77 3.75 -6.28
N ALA A 235 9.94 2.78 -7.19
CA ALA A 235 9.92 3.02 -8.63
C ALA A 235 8.54 3.52 -9.08
N HIS A 236 7.46 2.99 -8.50
CA HIS A 236 6.10 3.46 -8.71
C HIS A 236 5.95 4.93 -8.31
N ALA A 237 6.32 5.29 -7.09
CA ALA A 237 6.30 6.68 -6.65
C ALA A 237 7.13 7.59 -7.57
N ALA A 238 8.31 7.14 -8.02
CA ALA A 238 9.20 7.88 -8.89
C ALA A 238 8.79 7.86 -10.38
N GLY A 239 7.66 7.25 -10.74
CA GLY A 239 7.13 7.18 -12.11
C GLY A 239 6.57 8.50 -12.62
N LEU A 240 7.33 9.58 -12.49
CA LEU A 240 7.00 10.96 -12.88
C LEU A 240 8.22 11.64 -13.53
N PRO A 241 8.03 12.73 -14.30
CA PRO A 241 9.15 13.42 -14.95
C PRO A 241 10.14 14.00 -13.93
N ALA A 242 11.44 13.87 -14.22
CA ALA A 242 12.49 14.39 -13.35
C ALA A 242 12.40 15.91 -13.13
N ASP A 243 12.00 16.66 -14.16
CA ASP A 243 11.83 18.11 -14.05
C ASP A 243 10.70 18.45 -13.07
N PHE A 244 9.55 17.78 -13.19
CA PHE A 244 8.45 17.93 -12.24
C PHE A 244 8.88 17.56 -10.81
N TYR A 245 9.65 16.48 -10.64
CA TYR A 245 10.22 16.15 -9.33
C TYR A 245 11.03 17.32 -8.75
N ASN A 246 11.95 17.87 -9.55
CA ASN A 246 12.89 18.89 -9.09
C ASN A 246 12.22 20.24 -8.82
N THR A 247 11.18 20.60 -9.58
CA THR A 247 10.53 21.92 -9.49
C THR A 247 9.30 21.93 -8.60
N ALA A 248 8.51 20.85 -8.56
CA ALA A 248 7.25 20.81 -7.81
C ALA A 248 7.34 19.94 -6.54
N VAL A 249 7.99 18.78 -6.60
CA VAL A 249 7.99 17.82 -5.46
C VAL A 249 9.11 18.15 -4.47
N ARG A 250 10.36 18.11 -4.91
CA ARG A 250 11.55 18.25 -4.05
C ARG A 250 11.53 19.52 -3.18
N PRO A 251 11.11 20.71 -3.67
CA PRO A 251 11.05 21.91 -2.83
C PRO A 251 10.06 21.79 -1.67
N THR A 252 8.99 21.00 -1.83
CA THR A 252 8.00 20.75 -0.76
C THR A 252 8.49 19.75 0.30
N MET A 253 9.59 19.04 0.02
CA MET A 253 10.21 18.08 0.94
C MET A 253 11.36 18.67 1.76
N VAL A 254 11.70 19.94 1.57
CA VAL A 254 12.80 20.59 2.29
C VAL A 254 12.52 20.50 3.80
N PRO A 255 13.44 19.95 4.61
CA PRO A 255 13.22 19.87 6.04
C PRO A 255 12.97 21.28 6.57
N THR A 256 12.04 21.41 7.52
CA THR A 256 11.92 22.62 8.32
C THR A 256 13.33 22.98 8.77
N VAL A 257 13.84 24.13 8.36
CA VAL A 257 15.17 24.59 8.78
C VAL A 257 15.11 24.73 10.28
N VAL A 258 15.52 23.69 11.00
CA VAL A 258 15.69 23.77 12.45
C VAL A 258 16.92 24.63 12.64
N SER A 259 16.71 25.82 13.18
CA SER A 259 17.75 26.77 13.57
C SER A 259 18.53 26.27 14.81
N VAL A 260 18.90 25.00 14.82
CA VAL A 260 19.71 24.42 15.89
C VAL A 260 21.10 24.19 15.29
N PRO A 261 22.12 24.92 15.76
CA PRO A 261 23.50 24.63 15.38
C PRO A 261 23.79 23.16 15.67
N LEU A 262 24.30 22.43 14.67
CA LEU A 262 24.77 21.04 14.82
C LEU A 262 26.01 20.94 15.73
N THR A 263 26.54 22.07 16.19
CA THR A 263 27.63 22.16 17.13
C THR A 263 27.08 22.34 18.54
N THR A 264 27.02 21.26 19.32
CA THR A 264 27.21 21.42 20.77
C THR A 264 28.64 21.91 20.96
N ALA A 265 28.79 23.22 21.14
CA ALA A 265 30.01 23.76 21.69
C ALA A 265 30.12 23.17 23.10
N ASN A 266 30.98 22.16 23.25
CA ASN A 266 31.52 21.73 24.52
C ASN A 266 32.21 22.95 25.14
N THR A 267 31.45 23.78 25.84
CA THR A 267 31.99 24.77 26.76
C THR A 267 32.16 24.05 28.08
N MET A 268 33.31 23.40 28.21
CA MET A 268 33.88 23.17 29.52
C MET A 268 34.31 24.54 30.06
N SER A 269 33.64 24.98 31.12
CA SER A 269 34.12 25.99 32.06
C SER A 269 33.58 25.64 33.43
#